data_AF-A0A536GKV3-F1
#
_entry.id   AF-A0A536GKV3-F1
#
_cell.length_a   1.000
_cell.length_b   1.000
_cell.length_c   1.000
_cell.angle_alpha   90.00
_cell.angle_beta   90.00
_cell.angle_gamma   90.00
#
_symmetry.space_group_name_H-M   'P 1'
#
loop_
_entity.id
_entity.type
_entity.pdbx_description
1 polymer ?
#
loop_
_entity_poly.entity_id
_entity_poly.type
_entity_poly.pdbx_seq_one_letter_code
_entity_poly.pdbx_strand_id
1 'polypeptide(L)'
;MNDESWMCPVLRTTFGGNMARYAEGASSAPTVFVRQATGLVRELSWFDTFIMVFAILNVPLGLSEVAAFATGASAYPSANMPLAFILSAPAMLTLGMVYALFTAAMPRSGGDYVWASRILHPSIGFGVNFFVSFILLSSAGLNSLLMATWFLPPVFH
;
A
#
# COMPACT_ATOMS: atom_id res chain seq x y z
N MET A 1 -44.26 -44.78 24.24
CA MET A 1 -44.02 -43.51 23.52
C MET A 1 -42.73 -43.70 22.74
N ASN A 2 -42.81 -43.65 21.40
CA ASN A 2 -41.75 -43.85 20.39
C ASN A 2 -42.07 -45.00 19.41
N ASP A 3 -43.34 -45.20 19.06
CA ASP A 3 -43.71 -45.97 17.87
C ASP A 3 -43.69 -45.03 16.65
N GLU A 4 -42.58 -45.00 15.94
CA GLU A 4 -42.42 -44.22 14.69
C GLU A 4 -43.28 -44.78 13.51
N SER A 5 -44.33 -45.55 13.81
CA SER A 5 -45.16 -46.31 12.87
C SER A 5 -45.97 -45.43 11.92
N TRP A 6 -46.27 -44.19 12.32
CA TRP A 6 -46.95 -43.16 11.52
C TRP A 6 -46.05 -42.44 10.52
N MET A 7 -44.73 -42.64 10.56
CA MET A 7 -43.81 -42.02 9.62
C MET A 7 -43.72 -42.86 8.33
N CYS A 8 -43.93 -42.20 7.19
CA CYS A 8 -43.82 -42.83 5.87
C CYS A 8 -42.43 -43.49 5.70
N PRO A 9 -42.31 -44.70 5.12
CA PRO A 9 -41.07 -45.50 5.12
C PRO A 9 -39.83 -44.75 4.60
N VAL A 10 -40.03 -43.83 3.66
CA VAL A 10 -38.98 -42.98 3.07
C VAL A 10 -38.38 -42.00 4.08
N LEU A 11 -39.16 -41.45 5.01
CA LEU A 11 -38.66 -40.47 5.98
C LEU A 11 -37.82 -41.12 7.07
N ARG A 12 -38.10 -42.37 7.44
CA ARG A 12 -37.35 -43.10 8.48
C ARG A 12 -35.92 -43.42 8.06
N THR A 13 -35.72 -43.87 6.82
CA THR A 13 -34.39 -44.15 6.27
C THR A 13 -33.62 -42.86 5.93
N THR A 14 -34.32 -41.82 5.47
CA THR A 14 -33.70 -40.54 5.10
C THR A 14 -33.25 -39.74 6.33
N PHE A 15 -34.09 -39.61 7.36
CA PHE A 15 -33.72 -38.83 8.55
C PHE A 15 -32.72 -39.58 9.45
N GLY A 16 -32.90 -40.89 9.66
CA GLY A 16 -31.97 -41.68 10.50
C GLY A 16 -30.55 -41.75 9.92
N GLY A 17 -30.44 -41.94 8.60
CA GLY A 17 -29.15 -41.98 7.90
C GLY A 17 -28.45 -40.62 7.82
N ASN A 18 -29.21 -39.53 7.71
CA ASN A 18 -28.65 -38.18 7.65
C ASN A 18 -28.22 -37.67 9.03
N MET A 19 -28.93 -38.01 10.12
CA MET A 19 -28.52 -37.61 11.47
C MET A 19 -27.20 -38.25 11.92
N ALA A 20 -26.93 -39.51 11.54
CA ALA A 20 -25.62 -40.13 11.75
C ALA A 20 -24.50 -39.38 10.99
N ARG A 21 -24.79 -38.93 9.76
CA ARG A 21 -23.85 -38.11 8.95
C ARG A 21 -23.63 -36.71 9.50
N TYR A 22 -24.63 -36.09 10.12
CA TYR A 22 -24.48 -34.79 10.79
C TYR A 22 -23.71 -34.89 12.11
N ALA A 23 -23.85 -36.00 12.85
CA ALA A 23 -23.09 -36.25 14.07
C ALA A 23 -21.59 -36.47 13.78
N GLU A 24 -21.27 -37.10 12.65
CA GLU A 24 -19.88 -37.37 12.22
C GLU A 24 -19.20 -36.13 11.61
N GLY A 25 -19.96 -35.15 11.13
CA GLY A 25 -19.45 -33.87 10.61
C GLY A 25 -19.26 -32.75 11.64
N ALA A 26 -19.64 -32.97 12.91
CA ALA A 26 -19.59 -31.95 13.97
C ALA A 26 -18.18 -31.75 14.59
N SER A 27 -17.21 -32.57 14.22
CA SER A 27 -15.78 -32.31 14.49
C SER A 27 -15.14 -31.59 13.30
N SER A 28 -15.68 -30.43 12.94
CA SER A 28 -15.05 -29.55 11.96
C SER A 28 -13.86 -28.84 12.61
N ALA A 29 -12.68 -29.45 12.50
CA ALA A 29 -11.43 -28.70 12.54
C ALA A 29 -11.60 -27.46 11.63
N PRO A 30 -11.08 -26.28 12.01
CA PRO A 30 -11.31 -25.06 11.25
C PRO A 30 -10.82 -25.28 9.82
N THR A 31 -11.74 -25.49 8.89
CA THR A 31 -11.44 -25.59 7.47
C THR A 31 -11.01 -24.21 7.06
N VAL A 32 -9.70 -23.98 6.99
CA VAL A 32 -9.12 -22.74 6.49
C VAL A 32 -9.61 -22.59 5.06
N PHE A 33 -10.58 -21.71 4.86
CA PHE A 33 -11.02 -21.31 3.54
C PHE A 33 -9.89 -20.50 2.91
N VAL A 34 -8.99 -21.19 2.21
CA VAL A 34 -7.98 -20.54 1.38
C VAL A 34 -8.73 -19.98 0.17
N ARG A 35 -8.99 -18.67 0.16
CA ARG A 35 -9.46 -18.01 -1.07
C ARG A 35 -8.43 -18.29 -2.15
N GLN A 36 -8.88 -18.74 -3.32
CA GLN A 36 -8.05 -18.81 -4.52
C GLN A 36 -7.53 -17.39 -4.78
N ALA A 37 -6.27 -17.13 -4.44
CA ALA A 37 -5.60 -15.92 -4.91
C ALA A 37 -5.45 -16.14 -6.41
N THR A 38 -6.28 -15.47 -7.21
CA THR A 38 -6.11 -15.42 -8.67
C THR A 38 -4.66 -15.03 -8.90
N GLY A 39 -3.86 -16.00 -9.34
CA GLY A 39 -2.44 -15.85 -9.55
C GLY A 39 -2.26 -14.87 -10.69
N LEU A 40 -2.23 -13.59 -10.35
CA LEU A 40 -1.74 -12.56 -11.25
C LEU A 40 -0.26 -12.84 -11.38
N VAL A 41 0.05 -13.69 -12.36
CA VAL A 41 1.40 -13.91 -12.87
C VAL A 41 2.01 -12.53 -13.08
N ARG A 42 3.25 -12.32 -12.63
CA ARG A 42 3.98 -11.05 -12.71
C ARG A 42 3.72 -10.33 -14.05
N GLU A 43 2.79 -9.38 -14.07
CA GLU A 43 2.54 -8.59 -15.28
C GLU A 43 3.34 -7.29 -15.30
N LEU A 44 3.86 -6.81 -14.16
CA LEU A 44 4.72 -5.64 -14.16
C LEU A 44 6.14 -6.00 -14.60
N SER A 45 6.53 -5.48 -15.76
CA SER A 45 7.94 -5.42 -16.15
C SER A 45 8.72 -4.50 -15.21
N TRP A 46 10.05 -4.63 -15.21
CA TRP A 46 10.93 -3.71 -14.48
C TRP A 46 10.73 -2.26 -14.97
N PHE A 47 10.43 -2.09 -16.26
CA PHE A 47 10.21 -0.78 -16.86
C PHE A 47 8.87 -0.16 -16.43
N ASP A 48 7.80 -0.97 -16.36
CA ASP A 48 6.51 -0.51 -15.85
C ASP A 48 6.62 -0.09 -14.38
N THR A 49 7.40 -0.86 -13.60
CA THR A 49 7.68 -0.54 -12.19
C THR A 49 8.48 0.75 -12.08
N PHE A 50 9.49 0.94 -12.94
CA PHE A 50 10.28 2.16 -13.00
C PHE A 50 9.41 3.38 -13.33
N ILE A 51 8.52 3.28 -14.34
CA ILE A 51 7.61 4.36 -14.70
C ILE A 51 6.66 4.69 -13.55
N MET A 52 6.08 3.68 -12.89
CA MET A 52 5.20 3.91 -11.74
C MET A 52 5.92 4.64 -10.60
N VAL A 53 7.14 4.22 -10.27
CA VAL A 53 7.94 4.89 -9.22
C VAL A 53 8.31 6.31 -9.65
N PHE A 54 8.74 6.50 -10.90
CA PHE A 54 9.11 7.82 -11.42
C PHE A 54 7.93 8.79 -11.41
N ALA A 55 6.71 8.32 -11.72
CA ALA A 55 5.50 9.12 -11.62
C ALA A 55 5.17 9.53 -10.18
N ILE A 56 5.37 8.63 -9.20
CA ILE A 56 5.14 8.91 -7.78
C ILE A 56 6.17 9.88 -7.19
N LEU A 57 7.39 9.94 -7.73
CA LEU A 57 8.42 10.87 -7.26
C LEU A 57 8.07 12.36 -7.46
N ASN A 58 7.00 12.68 -8.21
CA ASN A 58 6.52 14.05 -8.40
C ASN A 58 7.65 15.01 -8.80
N VAL A 59 8.42 14.70 -9.86
CA VAL A 59 9.52 15.54 -10.36
C VAL A 59 9.15 17.04 -10.50
N PRO A 60 7.93 17.41 -10.95
CA PRO A 60 7.54 18.82 -10.99
C PRO A 60 7.58 19.52 -9.62
N LEU A 61 7.21 18.83 -8.52
CA LEU A 61 7.33 19.39 -7.16
C LEU A 61 8.74 19.87 -6.88
N GLY A 62 9.73 18.99 -7.11
CA GLY A 62 11.13 19.30 -6.86
C GLY A 62 11.57 20.56 -7.60
N LEU A 63 11.19 20.70 -8.87
CA LEU A 63 11.54 21.90 -9.65
C LEU A 63 10.86 23.17 -9.12
N SER A 64 9.58 23.10 -8.74
CA SER A 64 8.90 24.25 -8.14
C SER A 64 9.43 24.64 -6.78
N GLU A 65 9.89 23.67 -5.98
CA GLU A 65 10.53 23.96 -4.70
C GLU A 65 11.86 24.69 -4.90
N VAL A 66 12.67 24.31 -5.90
CA VAL A 66 13.88 25.08 -6.25
C VAL A 66 13.54 26.52 -6.59
N ALA A 67 12.50 26.75 -7.39
CA ALA A 67 12.06 28.10 -7.73
C ALA A 67 11.55 28.89 -6.51
N ALA A 68 10.79 28.24 -5.63
CA ALA A 68 10.29 28.82 -4.39
C ALA A 68 11.43 29.21 -3.43
N PHE A 69 12.46 28.37 -3.29
CA PHE A 69 13.61 28.66 -2.44
C PHE A 69 14.60 29.67 -3.08
N ALA A 70 14.71 29.69 -4.41
CA ALA A 70 15.54 30.67 -5.12
C ALA A 70 14.95 32.09 -5.04
N THR A 71 13.62 32.23 -5.05
CA THR A 71 12.93 33.52 -4.91
C THR A 71 12.68 33.91 -3.45
N GLY A 72 12.57 32.91 -2.55
CA GLY A 72 12.64 33.07 -1.11
C GLY A 72 14.01 33.49 -0.57
N ALA A 73 14.93 33.93 -1.44
CA ALA A 73 16.26 34.44 -1.11
C ALA A 73 16.26 35.63 -0.13
N SER A 74 15.11 36.23 0.21
CA SER A 74 15.01 37.15 1.35
C SER A 74 15.18 36.45 2.70
N ALA A 75 14.84 35.15 2.79
CA ALA A 75 15.02 34.32 3.99
C ALA A 75 16.34 33.54 3.96
N TYR A 76 16.84 33.13 2.77
CA TYR A 76 18.09 32.36 2.63
C TYR A 76 19.00 32.87 1.50
N PRO A 77 19.63 34.06 1.66
CA PRO A 77 20.36 34.73 0.58
C PRO A 77 21.61 33.98 0.07
N SER A 78 22.17 33.09 0.88
CA SER A 78 23.43 32.39 0.60
C SER A 78 23.28 30.88 0.36
N ALA A 79 22.05 30.39 0.17
CA ALA A 79 21.80 28.96 0.02
C ALA A 79 22.15 28.47 -1.40
N ASN A 80 23.05 27.50 -1.49
CA ASN A 80 23.43 26.85 -2.74
C ASN A 80 22.54 25.61 -2.98
N MET A 81 21.49 25.78 -3.78
CA MET A 81 20.51 24.70 -4.07
C MET A 81 21.14 23.49 -4.76
N PRO A 82 21.97 23.62 -5.83
CA PRO A 82 22.63 22.47 -6.44
C PRO A 82 23.44 21.62 -5.45
N LEU A 83 24.14 22.28 -4.52
CA LEU A 83 24.93 21.57 -3.51
C LEU A 83 24.05 20.81 -2.51
N ALA A 84 22.87 21.33 -2.17
CA ALA A 84 21.90 20.64 -1.34
C ALA A 84 21.36 19.36 -2.01
N PHE A 85 21.09 19.38 -3.32
CA PHE A 85 20.69 18.19 -4.08
C PHE A 85 21.79 17.13 -4.15
N ILE A 86 23.03 17.56 -4.40
CA ILE A 86 24.17 16.64 -4.44
C ILE A 86 24.36 15.97 -3.08
N LEU A 87 24.16 16.71 -1.99
CA LEU A 87 24.29 16.18 -0.64
C LEU A 87 23.13 15.26 -0.25
N SER A 88 21.91 15.52 -0.73
CA SER A 88 20.73 14.70 -0.43
C SER A 88 20.60 13.45 -1.32
N ALA A 89 21.15 13.47 -2.54
CA ALA A 89 21.15 12.34 -3.47
C ALA A 89 21.67 11.02 -2.85
N PRO A 90 22.84 10.96 -2.17
CA PRO A 90 23.30 9.71 -1.57
C PRO A 90 22.38 9.21 -0.46
N ALA A 91 21.81 10.11 0.35
CA ALA A 91 20.85 9.73 1.40
C ALA A 91 19.58 9.10 0.81
N MET A 92 19.06 9.66 -0.28
CA MET A 92 17.93 9.09 -1.02
C MET A 92 18.26 7.75 -1.67
N LEU A 93 19.47 7.59 -2.23
CA LEU A 93 19.90 6.31 -2.78
C LEU A 93 20.00 5.23 -1.70
N THR A 94 20.55 5.54 -0.53
CA THR A 94 20.59 4.60 0.59
C THR A 94 19.19 4.20 1.04
N LEU A 95 18.25 5.15 1.14
CA LEU A 95 16.86 4.85 1.47
C LEU A 95 16.22 3.93 0.42
N GLY A 96 16.41 4.23 -0.87
CA GLY A 96 15.92 3.39 -1.98
C GLY A 96 16.46 1.97 -1.94
N MET A 97 17.74 1.78 -1.58
CA MET A 97 18.32 0.44 -1.40
C MET A 97 17.67 -0.33 -0.25
N VAL A 98 17.39 0.32 0.87
CA VAL A 98 16.69 -0.30 2.01
C VAL A 98 15.27 -0.73 1.61
N TYR A 99 14.55 0.11 0.86
CA TYR A 99 13.22 -0.22 0.32
C TYR A 99 13.27 -1.38 -0.68
N ALA A 100 14.29 -1.44 -1.53
CA ALA A 100 14.51 -2.56 -2.44
C ALA A 100 14.76 -3.86 -1.66
N LEU A 101 15.57 -3.80 -0.59
CA LEU A 101 15.84 -4.94 0.29
C LEU A 101 14.58 -5.42 1.02
N PHE A 102 13.75 -4.51 1.53
CA PHE A 102 12.48 -4.89 2.17
C PHE A 102 11.50 -5.53 1.19
N THR A 103 11.45 -5.02 -0.05
CA THR A 103 10.63 -5.60 -1.12
C THR A 103 11.11 -7.01 -1.48
N ALA A 104 12.43 -7.23 -1.55
CA ALA A 104 13.01 -8.55 -1.82
C ALA A 104 12.82 -9.54 -0.65
N ALA A 105 12.98 -9.08 0.59
CA ALA A 105 12.80 -9.91 1.78
C ALA A 105 11.33 -10.28 2.03
N MET A 106 10.40 -9.41 1.62
CA MET A 106 8.97 -9.55 1.90
C MET A 106 8.13 -9.22 0.65
N PRO A 107 8.07 -10.12 -0.35
CA PRO A 107 7.42 -9.90 -1.65
C PRO A 107 5.89 -10.06 -1.56
N ARG A 108 5.25 -9.13 -0.86
CA ARG A 108 3.80 -9.15 -0.60
C ARG A 108 3.21 -7.78 -0.87
N SER A 109 2.03 -7.75 -1.49
CA SER A 109 1.30 -6.52 -1.77
C SER A 109 0.85 -5.86 -0.46
N GLY A 110 1.26 -4.61 -0.23
CA GLY A 110 0.85 -3.81 0.93
C GLY A 110 1.89 -2.85 1.52
N GLY A 111 3.04 -2.66 0.88
CA GLY A 111 3.96 -1.54 1.10
C GLY A 111 4.47 -1.35 2.53
N ASP A 112 4.66 -0.08 2.93
CA ASP A 112 5.25 0.29 4.22
C ASP A 112 4.51 -0.29 5.42
N TYR A 113 3.18 -0.36 5.35
CA TYR A 113 2.36 -0.93 6.42
C TYR A 113 2.73 -2.39 6.69
N VAL A 114 2.86 -3.17 5.61
CA VAL A 114 3.17 -4.60 5.64
C VAL A 114 4.55 -4.88 6.21
N TRP A 115 5.51 -3.99 6.01
CA TRP A 115 6.85 -4.08 6.60
C TRP A 115 6.86 -3.64 8.06
N ALA A 116 6.34 -2.45 8.36
CA ALA A 116 6.33 -1.87 9.71
C ALA A 116 5.50 -2.69 10.71
N SER A 117 4.35 -3.22 10.28
CA SER A 117 3.49 -4.06 11.13
C SER A 117 4.13 -5.38 11.54
N ARG A 118 5.06 -5.94 10.73
CA ARG A 118 5.75 -7.20 11.05
C ARG A 118 6.99 -7.02 11.91
N ILE A 119 7.63 -5.85 11.87
CA ILE A 119 8.87 -5.59 12.60
C ILE A 119 8.58 -5.01 13.99
N LEU A 120 7.62 -4.07 14.09
CA LEU A 120 7.38 -3.31 15.31
C LEU A 120 6.10 -3.75 16.01
N HIS A 121 4.95 -3.36 15.46
CA HIS A 121 3.63 -3.70 15.96
C HIS A 121 2.58 -3.26 14.93
N PRO A 122 1.43 -3.96 14.77
CA PRO A 122 0.40 -3.58 13.82
C PRO A 122 -0.13 -2.14 13.98
N SER A 123 -0.26 -1.65 15.21
CA SER A 123 -0.73 -0.27 15.46
C SER A 123 0.27 0.80 15.02
N ILE A 124 1.57 0.55 15.21
CA ILE A 124 2.63 1.48 14.78
C ILE A 124 2.68 1.50 13.25
N GLY A 125 2.61 0.32 12.61
CA GLY A 125 2.53 0.23 11.16
C GLY A 125 1.33 1.02 10.60
N PHE A 126 0.17 0.92 11.25
CA PHE A 126 -1.01 1.70 10.88
C PHE A 126 -0.77 3.20 11.04
N GLY A 127 -0.23 3.64 12.19
CA GLY A 127 0.05 5.05 12.45
C GLY A 127 1.01 5.67 11.43
N VAL A 128 2.09 4.95 11.06
CA VAL A 128 3.04 5.39 10.03
C VAL A 128 2.34 5.51 8.68
N ASN A 129 1.57 4.50 8.27
CA ASN A 129 0.90 4.52 6.97
C ASN A 129 -0.19 5.61 6.89
N PHE A 130 -0.93 5.82 7.98
CA PHE A 130 -1.89 6.90 8.11
C PHE A 130 -1.21 8.27 7.96
N PHE A 131 -0.09 8.49 8.65
CA PHE A 131 0.66 9.74 8.56
C PHE A 131 1.24 9.97 7.14
N VAL A 132 1.80 8.93 6.51
CA VAL A 132 2.27 9.01 5.12
C VAL A 132 1.13 9.36 4.17
N SER A 133 -0.07 8.81 4.38
CA SER A 133 -1.25 9.16 3.56
C SER A 133 -1.62 10.63 3.69
N PHE A 134 -1.56 11.20 4.90
CA PHE A 134 -1.75 12.63 5.13
C PHE A 134 -0.67 13.48 4.45
N ILE A 135 0.60 13.06 4.51
CA ILE A 135 1.68 13.74 3.80
C ILE A 135 1.40 13.75 2.31
N LEU A 136 1.10 12.61 1.70
CA LEU A 136 0.84 12.51 0.25
C LEU A 136 -0.35 13.38 -0.17
N LEU A 137 -1.43 13.40 0.62
CA LEU A 137 -2.58 14.27 0.36
C LEU A 137 -2.21 15.76 0.45
N SER A 138 -1.46 16.14 1.49
CA SER A 138 -1.03 17.53 1.68
C SER A 138 -0.05 17.98 0.58
N SER A 139 0.88 17.10 0.18
CA SER A 139 1.86 17.35 -0.87
C SER A 139 1.20 17.45 -2.25
N ALA A 140 0.13 16.69 -2.52
CA ALA A 140 -0.64 16.84 -3.74
C ALA A 140 -1.33 18.23 -3.82
N GLY A 141 -1.88 18.72 -2.70
CA GLY A 141 -2.42 20.07 -2.62
C GLY A 141 -1.35 21.15 -2.79
N LEU A 142 -0.21 20.99 -2.12
CA LEU A 142 0.92 21.91 -2.25
C LEU A 142 1.49 21.91 -3.67
N ASN A 143 1.53 20.75 -4.34
CA ASN A 143 1.95 20.64 -5.73
C ASN A 143 1.06 21.50 -6.63
N SER A 144 -0.26 21.33 -6.54
CA SER A 144 -1.19 22.10 -7.35
C SER A 144 -1.00 23.62 -7.15
N LEU A 145 -0.80 24.06 -5.92
CA LEU A 145 -0.57 25.47 -5.58
C LEU A 145 0.74 26.00 -6.16
N LEU A 146 1.85 25.31 -5.93
CA LEU A 146 3.17 25.73 -6.40
C LEU A 146 3.26 25.67 -7.93
N MET A 147 2.65 24.66 -8.55
CA MET A 147 2.53 24.57 -10.01
C MET A 147 1.76 25.77 -10.57
N ALA A 148 0.58 26.08 -10.02
CA ALA A 148 -0.21 27.23 -10.47
C ALA A 148 0.53 28.56 -10.24
N THR A 149 1.27 28.69 -9.15
CA THR A 149 1.94 29.96 -8.83
C THR A 149 3.17 30.20 -9.71
N TRP A 150 3.93 29.16 -10.05
CA TRP A 150 5.20 29.32 -10.76
C TRP A 150 5.11 29.06 -12.27
N PHE A 151 4.19 28.21 -12.72
CA PHE A 151 4.06 27.85 -14.14
C PHE A 151 2.95 28.61 -14.86
N LEU A 152 1.96 29.15 -14.14
CA LEU A 152 0.86 29.91 -14.75
C LEU A 152 1.24 31.35 -15.14
N PRO A 153 2.00 32.13 -14.35
CA PRO A 153 2.34 33.50 -14.72
C PRO A 153 3.05 33.62 -16.07
N PRO A 154 4.10 32.82 -16.39
CA PRO A 154 4.83 32.91 -17.65
C PRO A 154 4.00 32.72 -18.92
N VAL A 155 2.76 32.21 -18.82
CA VAL A 155 1.87 31.96 -19.96
C VAL A 155 1.09 33.21 -20.37
N PHE A 156 0.99 34.21 -19.49
CA PHE A 156 0.17 35.42 -19.69
C PHE A 156 1.01 36.69 -19.78
N HIS A 157 2.27 36.58 -20.21
CA HIS A 157 3.19 37.69 -20.44
C HIS A 157 3.70 37.68 -21.89
#